data_AF-A0A382C8J1-F1
#
_entry.id   AF-A0A382C8J1-F1
#
_cell.length_a   1.000
_cell.length_b   1.000
_cell.length_c   1.000
_cell.angle_alpha   90.00
_cell.angle_beta   90.00
_cell.angle_gamma   90.00
#
_symmetry.space_group_name_H-M   'P 1'
#
loop_
_entity.id
_entity.type
_entity.pdbx_description
1 polymer ?
#
loop_
_entity_poly.entity_id
_entity_poly.type
_entity_poly.pdbx_seq_one_letter_code
_entity_poly.pdbx_strand_id
1 'polypeptide(L)'
;VQALGELGAELQVYRNDEIDVDSVRGKAPTGIVMSPGPGRPEDAGACCKIVERMGSEVPILGVCLGHQAVAATFGGVVARAPEIVHGKTAKVEHCAEGLFEGLPQQFEAARYHSLIVERNSLPESLE
;
A
#
# COMPACT_ATOMS: atom_id res chain seq x y z
N VAL A 1 -9.97 1.74 -8.72
CA VAL A 1 -10.67 2.73 -9.58
C VAL A 1 -12.17 2.67 -9.36
N GLN A 2 -12.85 1.60 -9.76
CA GLN A 2 -14.32 1.51 -9.63
C GLN A 2 -14.84 1.76 -8.20
N ALA A 3 -14.30 1.07 -7.20
CA ALA A 3 -14.74 1.24 -5.80
C ALA A 3 -14.64 2.70 -5.30
N LEU A 4 -13.58 3.43 -5.67
CA LEU A 4 -13.43 4.85 -5.31
C LEU A 4 -14.35 5.75 -6.15
N GLY A 5 -14.57 5.41 -7.42
CA GLY A 5 -15.50 6.13 -8.29
C GLY A 5 -16.95 6.00 -7.83
N GLU A 6 -17.36 4.83 -7.33
CA GLU A 6 -18.69 4.61 -6.73
C GLU A 6 -18.90 5.44 -5.46
N LEU A 7 -17.82 5.75 -4.75
CA LEU A 7 -17.82 6.69 -3.61
C LEU A 7 -17.77 8.16 -4.04
N GLY A 8 -17.77 8.45 -5.35
CA GLY A 8 -17.77 9.81 -5.89
C GLY A 8 -16.39 10.49 -5.91
N ALA A 9 -15.30 9.73 -5.74
CA ALA A 9 -13.96 10.31 -5.81
C ALA A 9 -13.60 10.74 -7.24
N GLU A 10 -13.02 11.93 -7.38
CA GLU A 10 -12.36 12.35 -8.62
C GLU A 10 -10.96 11.70 -8.68
N LEU A 11 -10.72 10.88 -9.70
CA LEU A 11 -9.53 10.04 -9.78
C LEU A 11 -8.64 10.45 -10.95
N GLN A 12 -7.36 10.65 -10.66
CA GLN A 12 -6.30 10.73 -11.66
C GLN A 12 -5.40 9.50 -11.51
N VAL A 13 -5.36 8.66 -12.55
CA VAL A 13 -4.63 7.38 -12.52
C VAL A 13 -3.38 7.49 -13.38
N TYR A 14 -2.24 7.16 -12.79
CA TYR A 14 -0.94 7.20 -13.43
C TYR A 14 -0.24 5.87 -13.25
N ARG A 15 0.57 5.48 -14.25
CA ARG A 15 1.54 4.41 -14.03
C ARG A 15 2.68 4.92 -13.16
N ASN A 16 3.22 4.04 -12.32
CA ASN A 16 4.27 4.37 -11.35
C ASN A 16 5.61 4.75 -12.01
N ASP A 17 5.81 4.43 -13.28
CA ASP A 17 6.98 4.74 -14.10
C ASP A 17 6.78 5.94 -15.04
N GLU A 18 5.57 6.49 -15.10
CA GLU A 18 5.19 7.62 -15.97
C GLU A 18 4.90 8.91 -15.18
N ILE A 19 5.14 8.93 -13.87
CA ILE A 19 4.96 10.10 -13.01
C ILE A 19 6.07 10.20 -11.97
N ASP A 20 6.46 11.41 -11.59
CA ASP A 20 7.40 11.68 -10.51
C ASP A 20 6.73 12.39 -9.32
N VAL A 21 7.47 12.44 -8.20
CA VAL A 21 6.96 13.01 -6.93
C VAL A 21 6.58 14.49 -7.08
N ASP A 22 7.36 15.27 -7.82
CA ASP A 22 7.12 16.71 -7.97
C ASP A 22 5.84 16.97 -8.79
N SER A 23 5.59 16.14 -9.81
CA SER A 23 4.34 16.13 -10.58
C SER A 23 3.14 15.73 -9.73
N VAL A 24 3.28 14.73 -8.85
CA VAL A 24 2.22 14.35 -7.90
C VAL A 24 1.94 15.49 -6.94
N ARG A 25 2.98 16.10 -6.36
CA ARG A 25 2.85 17.24 -5.46
C ARG A 25 2.18 18.44 -6.13
N GLY A 26 2.55 18.76 -7.37
CA GLY A 26 1.96 19.85 -8.14
C GLY A 26 0.45 19.67 -8.44
N LYS A 27 -0.07 18.45 -8.33
CA LYS A 27 -1.49 18.14 -8.46
C LYS A 27 -2.29 18.36 -7.18
N ALA A 28 -1.63 18.58 -6.04
CA ALA A 28 -2.24 18.78 -4.73
C ALA A 28 -3.32 17.73 -4.38
N PRO A 29 -3.00 16.41 -4.41
CA PRO A 29 -3.95 15.37 -4.08
C PRO A 29 -4.35 15.43 -2.60
N THR A 30 -5.61 15.11 -2.30
CA THR A 30 -6.11 14.95 -0.92
C THR A 30 -5.80 13.56 -0.33
N GLY A 31 -5.45 12.60 -1.19
CA GLY A 31 -5.05 11.25 -0.81
C GLY A 31 -4.39 10.53 -1.98
N ILE A 32 -3.52 9.57 -1.67
CA ILE A 32 -2.77 8.79 -2.67
C ILE A 32 -3.04 7.30 -2.44
N VAL A 33 -3.46 6.59 -3.49
CA VAL A 33 -3.58 5.13 -3.47
C VAL A 33 -2.53 4.53 -4.38
N MET A 34 -1.65 3.70 -3.80
CA MET A 34 -0.58 3.03 -4.52
C MET A 34 -0.91 1.55 -4.69
N SER A 35 -1.05 1.11 -5.93
CA SER A 35 -1.24 -0.31 -6.28
C SER A 35 -0.49 -0.67 -7.57
N PRO A 36 0.85 -0.51 -7.60
CA PRO A 36 1.64 -0.83 -8.80
C PRO A 36 1.55 -2.32 -9.14
N GLY A 37 1.95 -2.65 -10.37
CA GLY A 37 1.94 -4.01 -10.91
C GLY A 37 2.80 -5.00 -10.11
N PRO A 38 2.87 -6.27 -10.55
CA PRO A 38 3.66 -7.29 -9.86
C PRO A 38 5.15 -6.92 -9.84
N GLY A 39 5.87 -7.33 -8.81
CA GLY A 39 7.30 -7.06 -8.69
C GLY A 39 7.76 -7.01 -7.24
N ARG A 40 8.89 -6.33 -7.00
CA ARG A 40 9.41 -6.02 -5.67
C ARG A 40 9.37 -4.51 -5.43
N PRO A 41 9.42 -4.04 -4.17
CA PRO A 41 9.44 -2.61 -3.86
C PRO A 41 10.54 -1.83 -4.59
N GLU A 42 11.69 -2.48 -4.82
CA GLU A 42 12.80 -1.97 -5.61
C GLU A 42 12.38 -1.53 -7.03
N ASP A 43 11.39 -2.22 -7.60
CA ASP A 43 10.86 -2.00 -8.95
C ASP A 43 9.57 -1.15 -8.96
N ALA A 44 9.12 -0.66 -7.79
CA ALA A 44 7.85 0.04 -7.66
C ALA A 44 7.86 1.49 -8.20
N GLY A 45 8.84 1.85 -9.03
CA GLY A 45 8.93 3.14 -9.70
C GLY A 45 8.97 4.31 -8.71
N ALA A 46 8.08 5.29 -8.90
CA ALA A 46 7.98 6.45 -8.03
C ALA A 46 7.41 6.16 -6.63
N CYS A 47 6.83 4.98 -6.38
CA CYS A 47 6.09 4.70 -5.15
C CYS A 47 6.89 4.95 -3.86
N CYS A 48 8.11 4.40 -3.74
CA CYS A 48 8.92 4.60 -2.52
C CYS A 48 9.28 6.08 -2.31
N LYS A 49 9.60 6.81 -3.39
CA LYS A 49 9.90 8.24 -3.31
C LYS A 49 8.67 9.08 -2.92
N ILE A 50 7.48 8.68 -3.37
CA ILE A 50 6.22 9.33 -2.98
C ILE A 50 6.00 9.13 -1.48
N VAL A 51 6.17 7.91 -0.96
CA VAL A 51 6.06 7.64 0.49
C VAL A 51 7.07 8.47 1.28
N GLU A 52 8.34 8.43 0.87
CA GLU A 52 9.44 9.12 1.56
C GLU A 52 9.20 10.64 1.65
N ARG A 53 8.71 11.26 0.58
CA ARG A 53 8.65 12.73 0.47
C ARG A 53 7.28 13.33 0.77
N MET A 54 6.21 12.54 0.66
CA MET A 54 4.84 13.01 0.81
C MET A 54 4.05 12.27 1.89
N GLY A 55 4.57 11.18 2.46
CA GLY A 55 3.84 10.36 3.44
C GLY A 55 3.48 11.09 4.73
N SER A 56 4.19 12.16 5.08
CA SER A 56 3.87 13.05 6.20
C SER A 56 2.94 14.21 5.83
N GLU A 57 2.65 14.42 4.55
CA GLU A 57 1.91 15.56 4.02
C GLU A 57 0.51 15.16 3.52
N VAL A 58 0.40 13.99 2.89
CA VAL A 58 -0.82 13.50 2.25
C VAL A 58 -1.06 12.05 2.69
N PRO A 59 -2.28 11.67 3.11
CA PRO A 59 -2.60 10.28 3.44
C PRO A 59 -2.30 9.32 2.27
N ILE A 60 -1.60 8.22 2.56
CA ILE A 60 -1.22 7.21 1.56
C ILE A 60 -1.80 5.84 1.94
N LEU A 61 -2.51 5.22 1.00
CA LEU A 61 -2.96 3.83 1.10
C LEU A 61 -2.18 2.96 0.11
N GLY A 62 -1.34 2.06 0.64
CA GLY A 62 -0.63 1.05 -0.15
C GLY A 62 -1.41 -0.26 -0.23
N VAL A 63 -1.63 -0.78 -1.44
CA VAL A 63 -2.31 -2.07 -1.68
C VAL A 63 -1.36 -3.01 -2.42
N CYS A 64 -1.27 -4.27 -1.97
CA CYS A 64 -0.38 -5.29 -2.55
C CYS A 64 1.09 -4.82 -2.56
N LEU A 65 1.70 -4.61 -3.74
CA LEU A 65 3.05 -4.07 -3.83
C LEU A 65 3.16 -2.65 -3.23
N GLY A 66 2.08 -1.86 -3.26
CA GLY A 66 2.06 -0.55 -2.60
C GLY A 66 2.22 -0.65 -1.09
N HIS A 67 1.63 -1.67 -0.45
CA HIS A 67 1.80 -1.92 1.00
C HIS A 67 3.26 -2.28 1.31
N GLN A 68 3.86 -3.13 0.48
CA GLN A 68 5.27 -3.53 0.60
C GLN A 68 6.22 -2.35 0.37
N ALA A 69 5.89 -1.45 -0.57
CA ALA A 69 6.66 -0.24 -0.83
C ALA A 69 6.65 0.73 0.36
N VAL A 70 5.50 0.88 1.05
CA VAL A 70 5.42 1.66 2.30
C VAL A 70 6.38 1.07 3.34
N ALA A 71 6.25 -0.23 3.63
CA ALA A 71 7.12 -0.88 4.62
C ALA A 71 8.61 -0.76 4.27
N ALA A 72 8.97 -1.03 3.02
CA ALA A 72 10.36 -0.96 2.55
C ALA A 72 10.94 0.46 2.64
N THR A 73 10.13 1.49 2.40
CA THR A 73 10.57 2.90 2.50
C THR A 73 11.03 3.26 3.90
N PHE A 74 10.42 2.67 4.93
CA PHE A 74 10.81 2.90 6.33
C PHE A 74 11.77 1.84 6.88
N GLY A 75 12.36 0.99 6.01
CA GLY A 75 13.38 0.01 6.40
C GLY A 75 12.85 -1.39 6.69
N GLY A 76 11.55 -1.65 6.49
CA GLY A 76 11.00 -3.00 6.55
C GLY A 76 11.54 -3.92 5.46
N VAL A 77 11.78 -5.19 5.81
CA VAL A 77 12.28 -6.21 4.88
C VAL A 77 11.12 -6.90 4.19
N VAL A 78 11.17 -6.93 2.85
CA VAL A 78 10.20 -7.67 2.03
C VAL A 78 10.82 -8.98 1.56
N ALA A 79 10.34 -10.07 2.15
CA ALA A 79 10.85 -11.42 1.95
C ALA A 79 9.79 -12.33 1.31
N ARG A 80 10.22 -13.52 0.87
CA ARG A 80 9.30 -14.52 0.36
C ARG A 80 8.36 -15.00 1.46
N ALA A 81 7.08 -15.10 1.12
CA ALA A 81 6.10 -15.72 1.99
C ALA A 81 6.44 -17.21 2.19
N PRO A 82 6.24 -17.77 3.40
CA PRO A 82 6.43 -19.20 3.65
C PRO A 82 5.44 -20.05 2.84
N GLU A 83 4.26 -19.52 2.54
CA GLU A 83 3.28 -20.10 1.62
C GLU A 83 2.89 -19.07 0.56
N ILE A 84 2.91 -19.49 -0.70
CA ILE A 84 2.38 -18.69 -1.82
C ILE A 84 0.85 -18.81 -1.81
N VAL A 85 0.17 -17.68 -1.69
CA VAL A 85 -1.30 -17.63 -1.65
C VAL A 85 -1.80 -16.83 -2.84
N HIS A 86 -2.41 -17.49 -3.83
CA HIS A 86 -3.05 -16.85 -4.97
C HIS A 86 -4.53 -17.23 -5.03
N GLY A 87 -5.40 -16.24 -4.85
CA GLY A 87 -6.85 -16.41 -5.04
C GLY A 87 -7.53 -17.22 -3.94
N LYS A 88 -6.93 -17.31 -2.75
CA LYS A 88 -7.58 -17.88 -1.56
C LYS A 88 -8.15 -16.77 -0.69
N THR A 89 -9.29 -17.01 -0.07
CA THR A 89 -9.78 -16.19 1.03
C THR A 89 -9.03 -16.56 2.31
N ALA A 90 -8.76 -15.56 3.15
CA ALA A 90 -8.23 -15.77 4.47
C ALA A 90 -8.90 -14.81 5.45
N LYS A 91 -8.97 -15.20 6.71
CA LYS A 91 -9.35 -14.29 7.78
C LYS A 91 -8.20 -13.34 8.08
N VAL A 92 -8.52 -12.06 8.17
CA VAL A 92 -7.61 -11.00 8.59
C VAL A 92 -8.05 -10.54 9.97
N GLU A 93 -7.11 -10.52 10.92
CA GLU A 93 -7.25 -9.91 12.23
C GLU A 93 -6.59 -8.53 12.23
N HIS A 94 -7.17 -7.58 12.96
CA HIS A 94 -6.67 -6.20 13.05
C HIS A 94 -6.86 -5.64 14.47
N CYS A 95 -6.26 -4.49 14.78
CA CYS A 95 -6.35 -3.83 16.09
C CYS A 95 -7.57 -2.89 16.25
N ALA A 96 -8.47 -2.85 15.27
CA ALA A 96 -9.63 -1.94 15.20
C ALA A 96 -9.29 -0.43 15.25
N GLU A 97 -8.10 -0.07 14.80
CA GLU A 97 -7.60 1.30 14.74
C GLU A 97 -7.40 1.76 13.29
N GLY A 98 -7.33 3.08 13.10
CA GLY A 98 -7.03 3.70 11.81
C GLY A 98 -7.98 3.25 10.70
N LEU A 99 -7.42 2.64 9.64
CA LEU A 99 -8.19 2.15 8.50
C LEU A 99 -9.23 1.09 8.87
N PHE A 100 -9.01 0.36 9.97
CA PHE A 100 -9.87 -0.73 10.38
C PHE A 100 -10.85 -0.36 11.51
N GLU A 101 -10.95 0.93 11.87
CA GLU A 101 -11.90 1.40 12.87
C GLU A 101 -13.35 1.12 12.41
N GLY A 102 -14.16 0.58 13.33
CA GLY A 102 -15.56 0.22 13.06
C GLY A 102 -15.78 -1.05 12.25
N LEU A 103 -14.72 -1.75 11.82
CA LEU A 103 -14.82 -3.06 11.17
C LEU A 103 -14.90 -4.22 12.20
N PRO A 104 -15.51 -5.36 11.84
CA PRO A 104 -15.46 -6.56 12.66
C PRO A 104 -14.02 -7.03 12.85
N GLN A 105 -13.63 -7.31 14.10
CA GLN A 105 -12.30 -7.75 14.54
C GLN A 105 -11.62 -8.79 13.62
N GLN A 106 -12.43 -9.65 13.00
CA GLN A 106 -12.02 -10.56 11.94
C GLN A 106 -12.94 -10.36 10.73
N PHE A 107 -12.33 -10.23 9.55
CA PHE A 107 -13.06 -10.22 8.29
C PHE A 107 -12.37 -11.09 7.23
N GLU A 108 -13.13 -11.51 6.21
CA GLU A 108 -12.59 -12.27 5.10
C GLU A 108 -12.01 -11.33 4.04
N ALA A 109 -10.76 -11.59 3.64
CA ALA A 109 -10.10 -10.88 2.57
C ALA A 109 -9.54 -11.85 1.53
N ALA A 110 -9.58 -11.44 0.26
CA ALA A 110 -8.86 -12.14 -0.79
C ALA A 110 -7.35 -11.91 -0.61
N ARG A 111 -6.57 -12.99 -0.71
CA ARG A 111 -5.12 -12.93 -0.61
C ARG A 111 -4.45 -13.33 -1.92
N TYR A 112 -3.53 -12.47 -2.32
CA TYR A 112 -2.73 -12.64 -3.53
C TYR A 112 -1.33 -12.12 -3.27
N HIS A 113 -0.46 -12.98 -2.71
CA HIS A 113 0.90 -12.59 -2.35
C HIS A 113 1.85 -13.79 -2.38
N SER A 114 3.04 -13.53 -2.90
CA SER A 114 4.22 -14.39 -2.83
C SER A 114 5.31 -13.79 -1.94
N LEU A 115 5.14 -12.53 -1.54
CA LEU A 115 6.04 -11.75 -0.68
C LEU A 115 5.27 -11.18 0.51
N ILE A 116 5.94 -11.05 1.64
CA ILE A 116 5.42 -10.44 2.88
C ILE A 116 6.44 -9.44 3.44
N VAL A 117 5.94 -8.53 4.26
CA VAL A 117 6.79 -7.70 5.14
C VAL A 117 7.14 -8.55 6.37
N GLU A 118 8.43 -8.68 6.69
CA GLU A 118 8.87 -9.44 7.86
C GLU A 118 8.56 -8.68 9.15
N ARG A 119 7.77 -9.29 10.04
CA ARG A 119 7.34 -8.67 11.31
C ARG A 119 8.50 -8.12 12.15
N ASN A 120 9.59 -8.87 12.24
CA ASN A 120 10.74 -8.49 13.08
C ASN A 120 11.60 -7.36 12.48
N SER A 121 11.32 -6.98 11.23
CA SER A 121 12.03 -5.90 10.53
C SER A 121 11.25 -4.58 10.50
N LEU A 122 9.99 -4.59 10.93
CA LEU A 122 9.15 -3.41 10.92
C LEU A 122 9.65 -2.40 11.97
N PRO A 123 9.93 -1.15 11.56
CA PRO A 123 10.28 -0.10 12.50
C PRO A 123 9.08 0.24 13.39
N GLU A 124 9.33 0.74 14.61
CA GLU A 124 8.28 1.17 15.55
C GLU A 124 7.44 2.35 15.02
N SER A 125 7.94 3.05 14.00
CA SER A 125 7.21 4.13 13.32
C SER A 125 6.12 3.65 12.36
N LEU A 126 5.96 2.34 12.18
CA LEU A 126 4.94 1.73 11.34
C LEU A 126 4.02 0.84 12.18
N GLU A 127 2.72 1.04 11.98
CA GLU A 127 1.62 0.25 12.57
C GLU A 127 0.97 -0.66 11.52
#